data_AF-A0A3A8S1N8-F1
#
_entry.id   AF-A0A3A8S1N8-F1
#
_cell.length_a   1.000
_cell.length_b   1.000
_cell.length_c   1.000
_cell.angle_alpha   90.00
_cell.angle_beta   90.00
_cell.angle_gamma   90.00
#
_symmetry.space_group_name_H-M   'P 1'
#
loop_
_entity.id
_entity.type
_entity.pdbx_description
1 polymer ?
#
loop_
_entity_poly.entity_id
_entity_poly.type
_entity_poly.pdbx_seq_one_letter_code
_entity_poly.pdbx_strand_id
1 'polypeptide(L)'
;MQEDVGAHGRGGCLPGSSQRAADFKSAAARRSLSTRSLRPFENHGSSFSSLPGPILGSWWCEGVVHPGDSQFPQHYHQMDEWVRVTEGTIAFTCVANGQTLEAVAGDCIEIPAGHAHSVRVGASGVKYDMWTPERSDEAFMKRLARGPAHGAEPNEQKLAVLVQANFDIPRWENQAAGDPRALQALEDLLHPSLVFRRANGTIVTLSEYLQRFREPPPSGGKGISVHRWGSTELKLLDLTADSAVVSIVVHTVETDRESLMGRPGAYENIRAFVLEQGRWKCRMWVNYPVSGTQGS
;
A
#
# COMPACT_ATOMS: atom_id res chain seq x y z
N MET A 1 34.55 -10.74 11.57
CA MET A 1 33.67 -11.72 10.90
C MET A 1 32.61 -10.92 10.17
N GLN A 2 32.79 -10.78 8.87
CA GLN A 2 31.86 -10.12 7.94
C GLN A 2 31.02 -11.25 7.36
N GLU A 3 29.71 -11.25 7.62
CA GLU A 3 28.80 -12.22 7.01
C GLU A 3 28.42 -11.75 5.61
N ASP A 4 28.78 -12.60 4.65
CA ASP A 4 28.56 -12.48 3.22
C ASP A 4 27.06 -12.74 2.95
N VAL A 5 26.32 -11.70 2.56
CA VAL A 5 24.91 -11.84 2.15
C VAL A 5 24.92 -12.39 0.73
N GLY A 6 24.73 -13.71 0.63
CA GLY A 6 24.80 -14.47 -0.61
C GLY A 6 23.96 -13.88 -1.75
N ALA A 7 24.59 -13.79 -2.92
CA ALA A 7 23.97 -13.43 -4.18
C ALA A 7 22.76 -14.33 -4.46
N HIS A 8 21.59 -13.71 -4.63
CA HIS A 8 20.39 -14.39 -5.11
C HIS A 8 20.65 -15.03 -6.48
N GLY A 9 20.52 -16.35 -6.55
CA GLY A 9 20.61 -17.11 -7.80
C GLY A 9 19.50 -16.65 -8.74
N ARG A 10 19.88 -16.01 -9.85
CA ARG A 10 18.98 -15.68 -10.96
C ARG A 10 18.51 -16.98 -11.61
N GLY A 11 17.33 -17.45 -11.22
CA GLY A 11 16.56 -18.39 -12.04
C GLY A 11 16.24 -17.70 -13.37
N GLY A 12 16.92 -18.12 -14.44
CA GLY A 12 16.71 -17.58 -15.78
C GLY A 12 15.25 -17.72 -16.21
N CYS A 13 14.57 -16.58 -16.36
CA CYS A 13 13.22 -16.52 -16.90
C CYS A 13 13.28 -16.79 -18.41
N LEU A 14 12.69 -17.90 -18.86
CA LEU A 14 12.51 -18.18 -20.30
C LEU A 14 11.48 -17.18 -20.88
N PRO A 15 11.71 -16.60 -22.07
CA PRO A 15 10.76 -15.67 -22.68
C PRO A 15 9.60 -16.46 -23.32
N GLY A 16 8.37 -16.20 -22.84
CA GLY A 16 7.16 -16.81 -23.38
C GLY A 16 5.89 -16.18 -22.81
N SER A 17 5.74 -14.85 -22.91
CA SER A 17 4.72 -14.08 -22.17
C SER A 17 3.52 -13.61 -22.98
N SER A 18 3.09 -14.31 -24.04
CA SER A 18 1.79 -14.03 -24.69
C SER A 18 0.84 -15.24 -24.78
N GLN A 19 1.33 -16.48 -24.63
CA GLN A 19 0.49 -17.68 -24.80
C GLN A 19 -0.20 -18.14 -23.50
N ARG A 20 0.35 -17.83 -22.31
CA ARG A 20 -0.16 -18.36 -21.03
C ARG A 20 -1.47 -17.74 -20.53
N ALA A 21 -1.84 -16.55 -21.00
CA ALA A 21 -3.13 -15.94 -20.65
C ALA A 21 -4.33 -16.73 -21.25
N ALA A 22 -4.12 -17.46 -22.35
CA ALA A 22 -5.16 -18.26 -22.99
C ALA A 22 -5.41 -19.60 -22.27
N ASP A 23 -4.35 -20.25 -21.75
CA ASP A 23 -4.45 -21.56 -21.11
C ASP A 23 -5.14 -21.53 -19.73
N PHE A 24 -5.22 -20.36 -19.10
CA PHE A 24 -5.92 -20.18 -17.81
C PHE A 24 -7.43 -20.39 -17.88
N LYS A 25 -8.06 -20.24 -19.06
CA LYS A 25 -9.51 -20.45 -19.21
C LYS A 25 -9.91 -21.94 -19.21
N SER A 26 -8.96 -22.86 -19.36
CA SER A 26 -9.28 -24.28 -19.60
C SER A 26 -9.05 -25.22 -18.41
N ALA A 27 -8.43 -24.78 -17.32
CA ALA A 27 -8.07 -25.67 -16.19
C ALA A 27 -8.90 -25.49 -14.90
N ALA A 28 -9.88 -24.57 -14.88
CA ALA A 28 -10.74 -24.33 -13.72
C ALA A 28 -11.87 -25.37 -13.61
N ALA A 29 -11.52 -26.66 -13.47
CA ALA A 29 -12.48 -27.73 -13.19
C ALA A 29 -12.50 -28.05 -11.69
N ARG A 30 -13.49 -27.46 -10.99
CA ARG A 30 -14.14 -27.94 -9.75
C ARG A 30 -13.23 -28.52 -8.65
N ARG A 31 -12.44 -27.66 -8.00
CA ARG A 31 -12.17 -27.79 -6.56
C ARG A 31 -12.60 -26.50 -5.88
N SER A 32 -13.35 -26.62 -4.78
CA SER A 32 -13.72 -25.50 -3.91
C SER A 32 -12.43 -24.89 -3.35
N LEU A 33 -11.97 -23.78 -3.92
CA LEU A 33 -10.85 -23.03 -3.39
C LEU A 33 -11.27 -22.46 -2.03
N SER A 34 -10.58 -22.86 -0.96
CA SER A 34 -10.62 -22.10 0.29
C SER A 34 -9.84 -20.83 0.03
N THR A 35 -10.43 -19.69 0.36
CA THR A 35 -9.74 -18.42 0.24
C THR A 35 -9.59 -17.82 1.60
N ARG A 36 -8.33 -17.63 1.97
CA ARG A 36 -7.93 -16.93 3.16
C ARG A 36 -7.32 -15.61 2.70
N SER A 37 -8.19 -14.64 2.47
CA SER A 37 -7.74 -13.26 2.58
C SER A 37 -7.13 -13.11 3.98
N LEU A 38 -5.99 -12.43 4.08
CA LEU A 38 -5.74 -11.58 5.24
C LEU A 38 -6.93 -10.62 5.33
N ARG A 39 -8.11 -11.06 5.77
CA ARG A 39 -9.20 -10.13 6.05
C ARG A 39 -8.68 -9.20 7.13
N PRO A 40 -9.01 -7.92 6.98
CA PRO A 40 -8.14 -6.82 7.37
C PRO A 40 -7.87 -6.92 8.85
N PHE A 41 -6.60 -6.77 9.22
CA PHE A 41 -6.27 -6.00 10.41
C PHE A 41 -7.29 -4.86 10.53
N GLU A 42 -8.20 -4.96 11.50
CA GLU A 42 -9.51 -4.31 11.53
C GLU A 42 -9.53 -2.95 10.78
N ASN A 43 -10.11 -2.90 9.56
CA ASN A 43 -10.89 -1.77 9.01
C ASN A 43 -11.15 -1.70 7.49
N HIS A 44 -10.69 -2.60 6.61
CA HIS A 44 -10.97 -2.45 5.15
C HIS A 44 -11.26 -3.77 4.41
N GLY A 45 -12.48 -3.97 3.88
CA GLY A 45 -12.91 -5.20 3.14
C GLY A 45 -12.00 -5.54 1.94
N SER A 46 -11.90 -6.77 1.43
CA SER A 46 -12.88 -7.84 1.20
C SER A 46 -12.17 -9.21 1.08
N SER A 47 -12.86 -10.33 1.32
CA SER A 47 -12.33 -11.67 0.98
C SER A 47 -12.81 -12.09 -0.38
N PHE A 48 -11.91 -12.51 -1.25
CA PHE A 48 -12.24 -12.97 -2.59
C PHE A 48 -12.01 -14.47 -2.72
N SER A 49 -12.99 -15.21 -3.27
CA SER A 49 -12.90 -16.65 -3.57
C SER A 49 -12.04 -16.98 -4.79
N SER A 50 -11.58 -15.95 -5.49
CA SER A 50 -10.73 -15.99 -6.68
C SER A 50 -10.07 -14.63 -6.85
N LEU A 51 -8.98 -14.54 -7.60
CA LEU A 51 -8.43 -13.25 -8.01
C LEU A 51 -9.53 -12.38 -8.66
N PRO A 52 -9.64 -11.09 -8.30
CA PRO A 52 -10.54 -10.18 -8.99
C PRO A 52 -10.31 -10.23 -10.50
N GLY A 53 -11.38 -10.37 -11.29
CA GLY A 53 -11.30 -10.46 -12.76
C GLY A 53 -10.43 -9.38 -13.43
N PRO A 54 -10.43 -8.11 -12.98
CA PRO A 54 -9.56 -7.07 -13.52
C PRO A 54 -8.05 -7.33 -13.36
N ILE A 55 -7.63 -8.02 -12.29
CA ILE A 55 -6.21 -8.32 -12.01
C ILE A 55 -5.68 -9.31 -13.05
N LEU A 56 -6.46 -10.37 -13.34
CA LEU A 56 -6.07 -11.43 -14.28
C LEU A 56 -5.83 -10.95 -15.72
N GLY A 57 -6.33 -9.75 -16.09
CA GLY A 57 -6.21 -9.22 -17.45
C GLY A 57 -5.20 -8.08 -17.62
N SER A 58 -4.75 -7.44 -16.54
CA SER A 58 -3.96 -6.19 -16.63
C SER A 58 -2.69 -6.17 -15.79
N TRP A 59 -2.53 -7.11 -14.85
CA TRP A 59 -1.36 -7.15 -13.96
C TRP A 59 -0.32 -8.12 -14.48
N TRP A 60 0.94 -7.84 -14.16
CA TRP A 60 2.04 -8.73 -14.45
C TRP A 60 1.94 -9.97 -13.56
N CYS A 61 2.05 -11.16 -14.16
CA CYS A 61 2.05 -12.42 -13.44
C CYS A 61 3.40 -13.12 -13.60
N GLU A 62 3.99 -13.59 -12.50
CA GLU A 62 5.18 -14.43 -12.51
C GLU A 62 5.08 -15.59 -11.54
N GLY A 63 5.74 -16.70 -11.89
CA GLY A 63 5.84 -17.88 -11.03
C GLY A 63 7.09 -17.77 -10.17
N VAL A 64 6.93 -17.81 -8.85
CA VAL A 64 8.00 -17.70 -7.87
C VAL A 64 8.19 -19.03 -7.15
N VAL A 65 9.45 -19.38 -6.90
CA VAL A 65 9.84 -20.60 -6.18
C VAL A 65 10.87 -20.22 -5.13
N HIS A 66 10.59 -20.56 -3.87
CA HIS A 66 11.55 -20.41 -2.78
C HIS A 66 11.86 -21.76 -2.14
N PRO A 67 13.14 -22.02 -1.78
CA PRO A 67 13.50 -23.25 -1.09
C PRO A 67 12.95 -23.29 0.32
N GLY A 68 12.93 -24.49 0.91
CA GLY A 68 12.50 -24.70 2.28
C GLY A 68 13.26 -23.84 3.28
N ASP A 69 12.56 -23.44 4.35
CA ASP A 69 13.09 -22.65 5.46
C ASP A 69 13.65 -21.26 5.08
N SER A 70 13.39 -20.80 3.85
CA SER A 70 13.72 -19.43 3.43
C SER A 70 13.02 -18.40 4.32
N GLN A 71 13.72 -17.32 4.62
CA GLN A 71 13.18 -16.19 5.37
C GLN A 71 13.47 -14.90 4.62
N PHE A 72 12.46 -14.04 4.53
CA PHE A 72 12.61 -12.70 4.01
C PHE A 72 12.39 -11.73 5.17
N PRO A 73 13.38 -10.87 5.46
CA PRO A 73 13.30 -9.94 6.57
C PRO A 73 12.16 -8.94 6.36
N GLN A 74 11.86 -8.13 7.37
CA GLN A 74 10.81 -7.14 7.27
C GLN A 74 11.01 -6.18 6.10
N HIS A 75 9.97 -6.03 5.29
CA HIS A 75 9.95 -5.16 4.13
C HIS A 75 8.51 -4.71 3.84
N TYR A 76 8.35 -3.77 2.93
CA TYR A 76 7.07 -3.38 2.38
C TYR A 76 7.23 -3.15 0.87
N HIS A 77 6.10 -3.16 0.17
CA HIS A 77 6.04 -2.85 -1.25
C HIS A 77 5.27 -1.56 -1.46
N GLN A 78 5.57 -0.89 -2.56
CA GLN A 78 4.96 0.38 -2.93
C GLN A 78 3.69 0.21 -3.79
N MET A 79 3.38 -1.04 -4.12
CA MET A 79 2.25 -1.45 -4.93
C MET A 79 1.55 -2.62 -4.23
N ASP A 80 0.29 -2.81 -4.58
CA ASP A 80 -0.45 -3.99 -4.16
C ASP A 80 0.16 -5.25 -4.79
N GLU A 81 0.15 -6.34 -4.05
CA GLU A 81 0.63 -7.65 -4.47
C GLU A 81 -0.43 -8.70 -4.19
N TRP A 82 -0.62 -9.61 -5.13
CA TRP A 82 -1.43 -10.80 -4.94
C TRP A 82 -0.57 -12.04 -5.06
N VAL A 83 -0.71 -12.96 -4.11
CA VAL A 83 0.00 -14.24 -4.07
C VAL A 83 -1.01 -15.37 -4.09
N ARG A 84 -0.87 -16.31 -5.03
CA ARG A 84 -1.60 -17.58 -5.01
C ARG A 84 -0.64 -18.72 -4.83
N VAL A 85 -0.71 -19.39 -3.68
CA VAL A 85 0.14 -20.54 -3.40
C VAL A 85 -0.31 -21.71 -4.26
N THR A 86 0.60 -22.28 -5.03
CA THR A 86 0.34 -23.43 -5.91
C THR A 86 0.86 -24.73 -5.30
N GLU A 87 1.95 -24.66 -4.54
CA GLU A 87 2.54 -25.80 -3.81
C GLU A 87 3.23 -25.32 -2.52
N GLY A 88 3.30 -26.17 -1.50
CA GLY A 88 4.01 -25.88 -0.25
C GLY A 88 3.26 -24.96 0.71
N THR A 89 4.01 -24.31 1.62
CA THR A 89 3.46 -23.39 2.62
C THR A 89 4.32 -22.15 2.80
N ILE A 90 3.68 -21.03 3.09
CA ILE A 90 4.30 -19.73 3.30
C ILE A 90 3.54 -18.98 4.39
N ALA A 91 4.26 -18.26 5.26
CA ALA A 91 3.69 -17.47 6.32
C ALA A 91 4.09 -16.00 6.17
N PHE A 92 3.11 -15.10 6.25
CA PHE A 92 3.29 -13.66 6.23
C PHE A 92 2.99 -13.10 7.62
N THR A 93 3.94 -12.37 8.22
CA THR A 93 3.77 -11.73 9.53
C THR A 93 3.72 -10.23 9.36
N CYS A 94 2.62 -9.59 9.77
CA CYS A 94 2.49 -8.13 9.71
C CYS A 94 3.32 -7.47 10.80
N VAL A 95 4.17 -6.52 10.42
CA VAL A 95 5.07 -5.83 11.36
C VAL A 95 4.28 -4.93 12.32
N ALA A 96 3.19 -4.32 11.84
CA ALA A 96 2.43 -3.33 12.61
C ALA A 96 1.72 -3.90 13.86
N ASN A 97 1.41 -5.19 13.89
CA ASN A 97 0.65 -5.83 14.98
C ASN A 97 1.09 -7.26 15.32
N GLY A 98 2.06 -7.82 14.58
CA GLY A 98 2.61 -9.15 14.83
C GLY A 98 1.74 -10.33 14.42
N GLN A 99 0.53 -10.13 13.87
CA GLN A 99 -0.27 -11.29 13.45
C GLN A 99 0.36 -11.97 12.24
N THR A 100 0.27 -13.29 12.23
CA THR A 100 0.80 -14.14 11.16
C THR A 100 -0.33 -14.86 10.46
N LEU A 101 -0.32 -14.84 9.13
CA LEU A 101 -1.13 -15.71 8.29
C LEU A 101 -0.26 -16.77 7.65
N GLU A 102 -0.65 -18.02 7.84
CA GLU A 102 -0.12 -19.14 7.09
C GLU A 102 -1.04 -19.49 5.92
N ALA A 103 -0.44 -19.61 4.74
CA ALA A 103 -1.11 -19.97 3.50
C ALA A 103 -0.51 -21.24 2.91
N VAL A 104 -1.39 -22.03 2.30
CA VAL A 104 -1.07 -23.33 1.69
C VAL A 104 -1.59 -23.36 0.25
N ALA A 105 -1.23 -24.41 -0.50
CA ALA A 105 -1.68 -24.59 -1.87
C ALA A 105 -3.20 -24.38 -2.05
N GLY A 106 -3.57 -23.47 -2.95
CA GLY A 106 -4.94 -23.05 -3.22
C GLY A 106 -5.34 -21.72 -2.59
N ASP A 107 -4.66 -21.27 -1.52
CA ASP A 107 -4.92 -19.98 -0.90
C ASP A 107 -4.46 -18.83 -1.80
N CYS A 108 -5.22 -17.72 -1.75
CA CYS A 108 -4.87 -16.45 -2.37
C CYS A 108 -4.78 -15.37 -1.29
N ILE A 109 -3.71 -14.60 -1.31
CA ILE A 109 -3.42 -13.53 -0.35
C ILE A 109 -3.28 -12.23 -1.11
N GLU A 110 -3.86 -11.16 -0.56
CA GLU A 110 -3.62 -9.78 -0.98
C GLU A 110 -2.71 -9.13 0.05
N ILE A 111 -1.70 -8.41 -0.44
CA ILE A 111 -0.76 -7.62 0.34
C ILE A 111 -0.87 -6.19 -0.19
N PRO A 112 -1.59 -5.30 0.52
CA PRO A 112 -1.75 -3.92 0.08
C PRO A 112 -0.42 -3.16 0.02
N ALA A 113 -0.37 -2.13 -0.81
CA ALA A 113 0.73 -1.17 -0.83
C ALA A 113 0.98 -0.58 0.58
N GLY A 114 2.26 -0.45 0.95
CA GLY A 114 2.69 0.03 2.26
C GLY A 114 2.59 -1.00 3.38
N HIS A 115 2.06 -2.21 3.12
CA HIS A 115 1.89 -3.22 4.15
C HIS A 115 3.22 -3.87 4.51
N ALA A 116 3.80 -3.43 5.62
CA ALA A 116 5.06 -3.99 6.08
C ALA A 116 4.87 -5.38 6.70
N HIS A 117 5.64 -6.34 6.18
CA HIS A 117 5.57 -7.74 6.58
C HIS A 117 6.93 -8.43 6.49
N SER A 118 7.05 -9.58 7.15
CA SER A 118 8.13 -10.55 6.93
C SER A 118 7.55 -11.87 6.43
N VAL A 119 8.38 -12.65 5.74
CA VAL A 119 7.95 -13.92 5.14
C VAL A 119 8.79 -15.07 5.66
N ARG A 120 8.14 -16.19 5.97
CA ARG A 120 8.79 -17.46 6.29
C ARG A 120 8.21 -18.57 5.41
N VAL A 121 9.08 -19.29 4.71
CA VAL A 121 8.72 -20.43 3.87
C VAL A 121 8.76 -21.71 4.71
N GLY A 122 7.80 -22.61 4.50
CA GLY A 122 7.78 -23.91 5.18
C GLY A 122 8.95 -24.80 4.78
N ALA A 123 9.21 -25.86 5.56
CA ALA A 123 10.37 -26.74 5.38
C ALA A 123 10.48 -27.39 3.99
N SER A 124 9.36 -27.63 3.30
CA SER A 124 9.35 -28.23 1.96
C SER A 124 9.54 -27.22 0.81
N GLY A 125 9.66 -25.92 1.12
CA GLY A 125 9.63 -24.86 0.12
C GLY A 125 8.21 -24.42 -0.26
N VAL A 126 8.12 -23.46 -1.17
CA VAL A 126 6.85 -22.95 -1.70
C VAL A 126 6.97 -22.63 -3.18
N LYS A 127 5.88 -22.84 -3.92
CA LYS A 127 5.67 -22.27 -5.23
C LYS A 127 4.40 -21.44 -5.20
N TYR A 128 4.44 -20.28 -5.84
CA TYR A 128 3.26 -19.43 -5.96
C TYR A 128 3.31 -18.63 -7.26
N ASP A 129 2.13 -18.24 -7.70
CA ASP A 129 1.99 -17.20 -8.71
C ASP A 129 1.85 -15.86 -8.00
N MET A 130 2.54 -14.84 -8.48
CA MET A 130 2.49 -13.48 -7.97
C MET A 130 1.94 -12.55 -9.03
N TRP A 131 1.03 -11.65 -8.64
CA TRP A 131 0.51 -10.59 -9.49
C TRP A 131 0.82 -9.22 -8.89
N THR A 132 1.39 -8.35 -9.71
CA THR A 132 1.67 -6.95 -9.37
C THR A 132 1.28 -6.02 -10.53
N PRO A 133 0.92 -4.74 -10.27
CA PRO A 133 0.59 -3.79 -11.32
C PRO A 133 1.76 -3.55 -12.29
N GLU A 134 2.98 -3.67 -11.79
CA GLU A 134 4.23 -3.48 -12.51
C GLU A 134 5.15 -4.68 -12.25
N ARG A 135 6.10 -4.94 -13.16
CA ARG A 135 7.03 -6.06 -13.01
C ARG A 135 7.86 -5.89 -11.73
N SER A 136 7.96 -6.93 -10.91
CA SER A 136 8.83 -6.90 -9.75
C SER A 136 10.30 -6.86 -10.20
N ASP A 137 11.08 -6.00 -9.56
CA ASP A 137 12.52 -5.92 -9.74
C ASP A 137 13.24 -5.92 -8.38
N GLU A 138 14.55 -5.75 -8.36
CA GLU A 138 15.31 -5.71 -7.11
C GLU A 138 14.90 -4.54 -6.19
N ALA A 139 14.22 -3.51 -6.72
CA ALA A 139 13.71 -2.37 -5.97
C ALA A 139 12.28 -2.55 -5.45
N PHE A 140 11.62 -3.66 -5.79
CA PHE A 140 10.27 -4.03 -5.34
C PHE A 140 10.19 -4.09 -3.81
N MET A 141 11.13 -4.79 -3.17
CA MET A 141 11.25 -4.89 -1.72
C MET A 141 11.94 -3.67 -1.13
N LYS A 142 11.17 -2.81 -0.45
CA LYS A 142 11.74 -1.73 0.37
C LYS A 142 11.92 -2.25 1.79
N ARG A 143 13.16 -2.29 2.27
CA ARG A 143 13.42 -2.54 3.68
C ARG A 143 12.85 -1.38 4.50
N LEU A 144 12.24 -1.68 5.64
CA LEU A 144 12.02 -0.67 6.66
C LEU A 144 13.42 -0.19 7.10
N ALA A 145 13.79 1.00 6.68
CA ALA A 145 15.14 1.52 6.92
C ALA A 145 15.40 1.58 8.43
N ARG A 146 16.53 1.02 8.87
CA ARG A 146 17.13 1.42 10.15
C ARG A 146 17.60 2.85 9.94
N GLY A 147 16.97 3.80 10.64
CA GLY A 147 17.31 5.21 10.51
C GLY A 147 18.81 5.45 10.79
N PRO A 148 19.39 6.56 10.31
CA PRO A 148 20.76 6.93 10.66
C PRO A 148 20.89 6.97 12.19
N ALA A 149 22.00 6.44 12.69
CA ALA A 149 22.29 6.09 14.08
C ALA A 149 22.37 7.28 15.07
N HIS A 150 21.34 8.12 15.13
CA HIS A 150 21.20 9.17 16.12
C HIS A 150 20.35 8.67 17.31
N GLY A 151 20.92 7.74 18.06
CA GLY A 151 20.66 7.59 19.50
C GLY A 151 19.48 6.71 19.96
N ALA A 152 18.56 6.32 19.09
CA ALA A 152 17.57 5.29 19.39
C ALA A 152 17.08 4.63 18.10
N GLU A 153 17.21 3.31 17.98
CA GLU A 153 16.61 2.56 16.87
C GLU A 153 15.08 2.80 16.92
N PRO A 154 14.49 3.34 15.84
CA PRO A 154 13.04 3.47 15.75
C PRO A 154 12.41 2.09 15.94
N ASN A 155 11.36 2.01 16.76
CA ASN A 155 10.58 0.78 16.88
C ASN A 155 9.99 0.46 15.49
N GLU A 156 10.45 -0.63 14.86
CA GLU A 156 10.05 -1.08 13.52
C GLU A 156 8.52 -1.15 13.37
N GLN A 157 7.81 -1.55 14.43
CA GLN A 157 6.35 -1.57 14.48
C GLN A 157 5.76 -0.17 14.30
N LYS A 158 6.33 0.84 14.93
CA LYS A 158 5.88 2.24 14.78
C LYS A 158 6.15 2.75 13.37
N LEU A 159 7.29 2.41 12.79
CA LEU A 159 7.61 2.79 11.41
C LEU A 159 6.67 2.10 10.42
N ALA A 160 6.37 0.82 10.62
CA ALA A 160 5.39 0.08 9.82
C ALA A 160 4.01 0.73 9.85
N VAL A 161 3.52 1.11 11.04
CA VAL A 161 2.25 1.84 11.20
C VAL A 161 2.27 3.18 10.44
N LEU A 162 3.38 3.93 10.51
CA LEU A 162 3.53 5.20 9.82
C LEU A 162 3.53 5.05 8.30
N VAL A 163 4.27 4.06 7.78
CA VAL A 163 4.32 3.75 6.34
C VAL A 163 2.94 3.38 5.84
N GLN A 164 2.26 2.42 6.49
CA GLN A 164 0.90 2.00 6.14
C GLN A 164 -0.07 3.19 6.14
N ALA A 165 -0.05 4.02 7.19
CA ALA A 165 -0.93 5.18 7.28
C ALA A 165 -0.78 6.15 6.09
N ASN A 166 0.43 6.33 5.56
CA ASN A 166 0.66 7.22 4.43
C ASN A 166 0.07 6.70 3.12
N PHE A 167 0.10 5.39 2.89
CA PHE A 167 -0.57 4.72 1.77
C PHE A 167 -2.10 4.66 1.97
N ASP A 168 -2.56 4.58 3.21
CA ASP A 168 -3.98 4.51 3.52
C ASP A 168 -4.72 5.85 3.41
N ILE A 169 -4.04 6.99 3.66
CA ILE A 169 -4.68 8.31 3.63
C ILE A 169 -5.46 8.55 2.32
N PRO A 170 -4.91 8.38 1.10
CA PRO A 170 -5.67 8.55 -0.14
C PRO A 170 -6.92 7.67 -0.21
N ARG A 171 -6.84 6.43 0.27
CA ARG A 171 -7.98 5.52 0.35
C ARG A 171 -9.04 6.02 1.32
N TRP A 172 -8.64 6.45 2.52
CA TRP A 172 -9.57 7.03 3.49
C TRP A 172 -10.20 8.31 2.96
N GLU A 173 -9.45 9.19 2.30
CA GLU A 173 -10.00 10.41 1.67
C GLU A 173 -11.06 10.08 0.62
N ASN A 174 -10.87 9.03 -0.19
CA ASN A 174 -11.86 8.62 -1.18
C ASN A 174 -13.14 8.05 -0.55
N GLN A 175 -13.02 7.40 0.60
CA GLN A 175 -14.12 6.71 1.27
C GLN A 175 -14.85 7.59 2.30
N ALA A 176 -14.19 8.60 2.86
CA ALA A 176 -14.68 9.37 4.02
C ALA A 176 -16.05 10.04 3.82
N ALA A 177 -16.45 10.33 2.57
CA ALA A 177 -17.78 10.88 2.28
C ALA A 177 -18.93 9.88 2.46
N GLY A 178 -18.64 8.57 2.41
CA GLY A 178 -19.65 7.50 2.53
C GLY A 178 -19.35 6.47 3.62
N ASP A 179 -18.16 6.51 4.22
CA ASP A 179 -17.74 5.59 5.26
C ASP A 179 -17.26 6.35 6.53
N PRO A 180 -18.07 6.34 7.61
CA PRO A 180 -17.68 6.95 8.88
C PRO A 180 -16.39 6.40 9.47
N ARG A 181 -16.00 5.15 9.16
CA ARG A 181 -14.75 4.55 9.67
C ARG A 181 -13.53 5.17 9.01
N ALA A 182 -13.61 5.42 7.70
CA ALA A 182 -12.56 6.10 6.96
C ALA A 182 -12.37 7.55 7.48
N LEU A 183 -13.48 8.24 7.75
CA LEU A 183 -13.45 9.57 8.36
C LEU A 183 -12.83 9.54 9.77
N GLN A 184 -13.24 8.58 10.60
CA GLN A 184 -12.67 8.40 11.95
C GLN A 184 -11.17 8.07 11.89
N ALA A 185 -10.72 7.25 10.93
CA ALA A 185 -9.30 6.94 10.76
C ALA A 185 -8.48 8.20 10.41
N LEU A 186 -9.01 9.10 9.58
CA LEU A 186 -8.40 10.40 9.32
C LEU A 186 -8.38 11.26 10.58
N GLU A 187 -9.49 11.39 11.31
CA GLU A 187 -9.55 12.14 12.58
C GLU A 187 -8.56 11.62 13.62
N ASP A 188 -8.43 10.31 13.72
CA ASP A 188 -7.49 9.63 14.61
C ASP A 188 -6.03 9.85 14.22
N LEU A 189 -5.72 10.02 12.94
CA LEU A 189 -4.35 10.28 12.49
C LEU A 189 -3.98 11.75 12.52
N LEU A 190 -4.93 12.67 12.29
CA LEU A 190 -4.63 14.08 12.18
C LEU A 190 -4.60 14.74 13.57
N HIS A 191 -3.59 15.57 13.83
CA HIS A 191 -3.49 16.31 15.08
C HIS A 191 -4.54 17.45 15.11
N PRO A 192 -5.18 17.77 16.25
CA PRO A 192 -6.15 18.86 16.35
C PRO A 192 -5.60 20.23 15.89
N SER A 193 -4.29 20.45 16.04
CA SER A 193 -3.59 21.65 15.58
C SER A 193 -2.95 21.51 14.18
N LEU A 194 -3.46 20.60 13.34
CA LEU A 194 -2.95 20.37 11.98
C LEU A 194 -2.84 21.69 11.20
N VAL A 195 -1.67 21.90 10.59
CA VAL A 195 -1.47 22.91 9.55
C VAL A 195 -1.50 22.21 8.19
N PHE A 196 -2.59 22.37 7.44
CA PHE A 196 -2.70 21.81 6.09
C PHE A 196 -2.59 22.90 5.03
N ARG A 197 -1.51 22.90 4.26
CA ARG A 197 -1.29 23.81 3.13
C ARG A 197 -1.57 23.08 1.81
N ARG A 198 -2.60 23.53 1.10
CA ARG A 198 -2.98 23.03 -0.22
C ARG A 198 -1.96 23.45 -1.29
N ALA A 199 -2.03 22.80 -2.46
CA ALA A 199 -1.12 23.07 -3.59
C ALA A 199 -1.20 24.50 -4.13
N ASN A 200 -2.36 25.16 -4.00
CA ASN A 200 -2.55 26.57 -4.35
C ASN A 200 -2.02 27.55 -3.28
N GLY A 201 -1.37 27.04 -2.23
CA GLY A 201 -0.82 27.84 -1.14
C GLY A 201 -1.80 28.19 -0.02
N THR A 202 -3.11 27.92 -0.17
CA THR A 202 -4.09 28.16 0.90
C THR A 202 -3.84 27.24 2.07
N ILE A 203 -3.99 27.76 3.29
CA ILE A 203 -3.87 27.01 4.54
C ILE A 203 -5.27 26.81 5.10
N VAL A 204 -5.58 25.58 5.51
CA VAL A 204 -6.84 25.24 6.16
C VAL A 204 -6.59 24.49 7.46
N THR A 205 -7.50 24.67 8.40
CA THR A 205 -7.57 23.97 9.68
C THR A 205 -8.03 22.52 9.51
N LEU A 206 -7.86 21.70 10.55
CA LEU A 206 -8.41 20.35 10.57
C LEU A 206 -9.92 20.34 10.33
N SER A 207 -10.66 21.25 10.97
CA SER A 207 -12.13 21.30 10.85
C SER A 207 -12.55 21.59 9.41
N GLU A 208 -11.94 22.58 8.76
CA GLU A 208 -12.21 22.91 7.35
C GLU A 208 -11.79 21.78 6.40
N TYR A 209 -10.68 21.09 6.71
CA TYR A 209 -10.24 19.93 5.94
C TYR A 209 -11.23 18.77 6.01
N LEU A 210 -11.74 18.45 7.20
CA LEU A 210 -12.68 17.33 7.40
C LEU A 210 -14.11 17.66 6.97
N GLN A 211 -14.51 18.93 7.05
CA GLN A 211 -15.86 19.38 6.67
C GLN A 211 -16.24 18.95 5.25
N ARG A 212 -15.27 18.95 4.31
CA ARG A 212 -15.51 18.54 2.92
C ARG A 212 -15.97 17.08 2.76
N PHE A 213 -15.74 16.24 3.76
CA PHE A 213 -16.18 14.84 3.76
C PHE A 213 -17.51 14.65 4.48
N ARG A 214 -17.86 15.55 5.40
CA ARG A 214 -19.11 15.47 6.18
C ARG A 214 -20.29 16.06 5.42
N GLU A 215 -20.04 17.08 4.61
CA GLU A 215 -21.08 17.77 3.86
C GLU A 215 -21.17 17.22 2.44
N PRO A 216 -22.37 16.83 1.97
CA PRO A 216 -22.54 16.57 0.55
C PRO A 216 -22.22 17.85 -0.23
N PRO A 217 -21.65 17.75 -1.44
CA PRO A 217 -21.42 18.92 -2.27
C PRO A 217 -22.74 19.70 -2.42
N PRO A 218 -22.72 21.04 -2.29
CA PRO A 218 -23.93 21.84 -2.25
C PRO A 218 -24.82 21.56 -3.46
N SER A 219 -26.12 21.36 -3.22
CA SER A 219 -27.13 21.08 -4.24
C SER A 219 -27.11 22.17 -5.31
N GLY A 220 -26.58 21.88 -6.49
CA GLY A 220 -26.47 22.82 -7.62
C GLY A 220 -25.07 23.41 -7.85
N GLY A 221 -24.09 23.12 -6.99
CA GLY A 221 -22.68 23.37 -7.30
C GLY A 221 -22.13 22.32 -8.26
N LYS A 222 -21.18 22.71 -9.12
CA LYS A 222 -20.35 21.77 -9.89
C LYS A 222 -19.58 20.88 -8.91
N GLY A 223 -20.17 19.74 -8.56
CA GLY A 223 -19.58 18.80 -7.62
C GLY A 223 -18.36 18.17 -8.25
N ILE A 224 -17.17 18.62 -7.86
CA ILE A 224 -15.91 17.97 -8.25
C ILE A 224 -15.74 16.75 -7.35
N SER A 225 -15.76 15.56 -7.95
CA SER A 225 -15.29 14.36 -7.28
C SER A 225 -13.78 14.26 -7.48
N VAL A 226 -13.04 14.02 -6.42
CA VAL A 226 -11.59 13.82 -6.50
C VAL A 226 -11.29 12.41 -6.07
N HIS A 227 -10.91 11.57 -7.02
CA HIS A 227 -10.40 10.24 -6.75
C HIS A 227 -8.89 10.32 -6.58
N ARG A 228 -8.36 9.78 -5.49
CA ARG A 228 -6.93 9.81 -5.14
C ARG A 228 -6.36 8.40 -5.14
N TRP A 229 -5.13 8.23 -5.57
CA TRP A 229 -4.38 7.02 -5.29
C TRP A 229 -2.94 7.41 -5.00
N GLY A 230 -2.35 6.73 -4.01
CA GLY A 230 -0.94 6.93 -3.70
C GLY A 230 -0.09 6.62 -4.93
N SER A 231 0.97 7.41 -5.12
CA SER A 231 2.10 6.98 -5.94
C SER A 231 2.86 5.89 -5.23
N THR A 232 3.68 5.17 -5.98
CA THR A 232 4.58 4.16 -5.46
C THR A 232 5.60 4.78 -4.51
N GLU A 233 6.11 5.98 -4.76
CA GLU A 233 7.29 6.45 -4.04
C GLU A 233 6.99 7.15 -2.70
N LEU A 234 7.15 6.43 -1.58
CA LEU A 234 7.26 7.00 -0.23
C LEU A 234 8.74 7.22 0.13
N LYS A 235 9.08 8.43 0.54
CA LYS A 235 10.41 8.85 1.02
C LYS A 235 10.32 9.25 2.50
N LEU A 236 11.15 8.63 3.33
CA LEU A 236 11.36 9.08 4.70
C LEU A 236 12.46 10.14 4.68
N LEU A 237 12.08 11.41 4.89
CA LEU A 237 12.98 12.56 4.83
C LEU A 237 13.73 12.76 6.16
N ASP A 238 13.04 12.52 7.28
CA ASP A 238 13.59 12.59 8.62
C ASP A 238 12.85 11.62 9.55
N LEU A 239 13.55 11.06 10.54
CA LEU A 239 12.98 10.14 11.53
C LEU A 239 13.77 10.21 12.83
N THR A 240 13.03 10.43 13.91
CA THR A 240 13.52 10.36 15.29
C THR A 240 12.68 9.35 16.08
N ALA A 241 12.90 9.25 17.39
CA ALA A 241 12.11 8.37 18.26
C ALA A 241 10.64 8.83 18.40
N ASP A 242 10.36 10.11 18.20
CA ASP A 242 9.07 10.75 18.46
C ASP A 242 8.55 11.65 17.32
N SER A 243 9.29 11.77 16.21
CA SER A 243 8.87 12.54 15.04
C SER A 243 9.31 11.88 13.74
N ALA A 244 8.60 12.19 12.66
CA ALA A 244 8.95 11.75 11.32
C ALA A 244 8.50 12.76 10.28
N VAL A 245 9.29 12.92 9.21
CA VAL A 245 8.91 13.68 8.02
C VAL A 245 8.92 12.75 6.83
N VAL A 246 7.78 12.68 6.13
CA VAL A 246 7.57 11.79 5.00
C VAL A 246 7.18 12.61 3.78
N SER A 247 7.74 12.28 2.62
CA SER A 247 7.25 12.72 1.31
C SER A 247 6.61 11.54 0.59
N ILE A 248 5.44 11.75 -0.02
CA ILE A 248 4.78 10.78 -0.89
C ILE A 248 4.11 11.52 -2.04
N VAL A 249 4.25 11.02 -3.27
CA VAL A 249 3.47 11.56 -4.39
C VAL A 249 2.07 10.96 -4.34
N VAL A 250 1.04 11.78 -4.54
CA VAL A 250 -0.35 11.34 -4.62
C VAL A 250 -0.90 11.75 -5.97
N HIS A 251 -1.38 10.77 -6.73
CA HIS A 251 -2.06 11.01 -7.98
C HIS A 251 -3.54 11.23 -7.73
N THR A 252 -4.14 12.11 -8.50
CA THR A 252 -5.55 12.46 -8.39
C THR A 252 -6.18 12.50 -9.76
N VAL A 253 -7.45 12.13 -9.85
CA VAL A 253 -8.30 12.45 -10.99
C VAL A 253 -9.47 13.24 -10.46
N GLU A 254 -9.58 14.48 -10.92
CA GLU A 254 -10.72 15.34 -10.66
C GLU A 254 -11.76 15.12 -11.77
N THR A 255 -12.92 14.59 -11.42
CA THR A 255 -14.05 14.46 -12.32
C THR A 255 -15.09 15.53 -12.00
N ASP A 256 -15.33 16.41 -12.97
CA ASP A 256 -16.52 17.26 -12.97
C ASP A 256 -17.73 16.38 -13.31
N ARG A 257 -18.84 16.50 -12.59
CA ARG A 257 -20.08 15.78 -12.90
C ARG A 257 -20.55 15.98 -14.34
N GLU A 258 -20.22 17.12 -14.95
CA GLU A 258 -20.57 17.43 -16.34
C GLU A 258 -19.56 16.87 -17.35
N SER A 259 -18.33 16.55 -16.93
CA SER A 259 -17.26 16.05 -17.80
C SER A 259 -16.95 14.59 -17.52
N LEU A 260 -17.21 13.72 -18.50
CA LEU A 260 -16.75 12.33 -18.45
C LEU A 260 -15.21 12.22 -18.47
N MET A 261 -14.51 13.28 -18.88
CA MET A 261 -13.05 13.36 -18.87
C MET A 261 -12.59 13.92 -17.53
N GLY A 262 -11.95 13.08 -16.73
CA GLY A 262 -11.27 13.50 -15.52
C GLY A 262 -9.96 14.24 -15.81
N ARG A 263 -9.61 15.22 -14.99
CA ARG A 263 -8.35 15.94 -15.06
C ARG A 263 -7.33 15.23 -14.15
N PRO A 264 -6.31 14.56 -14.71
CA PRO A 264 -5.27 13.97 -13.89
C PRO A 264 -4.41 15.07 -13.26
N GLY A 265 -3.93 14.80 -12.06
CA GLY A 265 -2.97 15.63 -11.35
C GLY A 265 -2.07 14.77 -10.48
N ALA A 266 -0.90 15.29 -10.13
CA ALA A 266 0.00 14.67 -9.18
C ALA A 266 0.52 15.72 -8.20
N TYR A 267 0.55 15.36 -6.91
CA TYR A 267 0.96 16.24 -5.84
C TYR A 267 1.97 15.55 -4.94
N GLU A 268 3.12 16.15 -4.71
CA GLU A 268 4.04 15.75 -3.66
C GLU A 268 3.48 16.22 -2.31
N ASN A 269 3.20 15.27 -1.43
CA ASN A 269 2.66 15.49 -0.09
C ASN A 269 3.79 15.35 0.91
N ILE A 270 4.20 16.45 1.52
CA ILE A 270 5.14 16.45 2.64
C ILE A 270 4.35 16.47 3.94
N ARG A 271 4.55 15.48 4.80
CA ARG A 271 3.82 15.31 6.06
C ARG A 271 4.80 15.19 7.22
N ALA A 272 4.57 15.97 8.28
CA ALA A 272 5.30 15.84 9.53
C ALA A 272 4.39 15.23 10.60
N PHE A 273 4.89 14.14 11.18
CA PHE A 273 4.23 13.37 12.22
C PHE A 273 4.98 13.52 13.54
N VAL A 274 4.22 13.47 14.63
CA VAL A 274 4.74 13.32 15.99
C VAL A 274 4.11 12.11 16.65
N LEU A 275 4.83 11.46 17.55
CA LEU A 275 4.34 10.33 18.31
C LEU A 275 3.81 10.82 19.66
N GLU A 276 2.50 10.83 19.82
CA GLU A 276 1.83 11.27 21.05
C GLU A 276 1.06 10.10 21.64
N GLN A 277 1.29 9.83 22.93
CA GLN A 277 0.61 8.73 23.65
C GLN A 277 0.74 7.39 22.91
N GLY A 278 1.89 7.16 22.27
CA GLY A 278 2.17 5.93 21.50
C GLY A 278 1.51 5.87 20.12
N ARG A 279 0.85 6.93 19.65
CA ARG A 279 0.19 6.98 18.33
C ARG A 279 0.78 8.10 17.49
N TRP A 280 0.96 7.84 16.19
CA TRP A 280 1.37 8.89 15.26
C TRP A 280 0.25 9.88 15.02
N LYS A 281 0.59 11.18 15.02
CA LYS A 281 -0.29 12.29 14.73
C LYS A 281 0.34 13.20 13.69
N CYS A 282 -0.35 13.43 12.58
CA CYS A 282 0.08 14.35 11.53
C CYS A 282 -0.18 15.79 11.98
N ARG A 283 0.88 16.57 12.20
CA ARG A 283 0.81 17.99 12.63
C ARG A 283 0.96 18.98 11.48
N MET A 284 1.67 18.59 10.42
CA MET A 284 1.84 19.43 9.23
C MET A 284 1.64 18.57 8.00
N TRP A 285 0.92 19.11 7.02
CA TRP A 285 0.77 18.49 5.71
C TRP A 285 0.81 19.61 4.65
N VAL A 286 1.75 19.51 3.72
CA VAL A 286 1.91 20.46 2.61
C VAL A 286 1.84 19.72 1.29
N ASN A 287 1.03 20.22 0.36
CA ASN A 287 0.95 19.71 -1.01
C ASN A 287 1.71 20.63 -1.96
N TYR A 288 2.52 20.04 -2.84
CA TYR A 288 3.18 20.72 -3.96
C TYR A 288 2.75 20.07 -5.27
N PRO A 289 2.39 20.84 -6.31
CA PRO A 289 2.13 20.25 -7.62
C PRO A 289 3.42 19.66 -8.19
N VAL A 290 3.36 18.44 -8.72
CA VAL A 290 4.49 17.83 -9.43
C VAL A 290 4.55 18.46 -10.84
N SER A 291 5.67 19.12 -11.16
CA SER A 291 5.85 19.81 -12.44
C SER A 291 5.68 18.84 -13.62
N GLY A 292 5.06 19.32 -14.71
CA GLY A 292 4.83 18.52 -15.92
C GLY A 292 3.60 17.61 -15.92
N THR A 293 2.80 17.62 -14.85
CA THR A 293 1.52 16.85 -14.79
C THR A 293 0.26 17.72 -14.92
N GLN A 294 0.39 19.04 -14.93
CA GLN A 294 -0.73 19.92 -15.25
C GLN A 294 -0.96 19.90 -16.76
N GLY A 295 -2.03 19.22 -17.20
CA GLY A 295 -2.45 19.21 -18.59
C GLY A 295 -2.60 20.65 -19.09
N SER A 296 -1.77 20.99 -20.09
CA SER A 296 -1.93 22.18 -20.94
C SER A 296 -3.27 22.14 -21.68
#